data_AF-A0A9W8XH09-F1
#
_entry.id   AF-A0A9W8XH09-F1
#
_cell.length_a   1.000
_cell.length_b   1.000
_cell.length_c   1.000
_cell.angle_alpha   90.00
_cell.angle_beta   90.00
_cell.angle_gamma   90.00
#
_symmetry.space_group_name_H-M   'P 1'
#
loop_
_entity.id
_entity.type
_entity.pdbx_description
1 polymer ?
#
loop_
_entity_poly.entity_id
_entity_poly.type
_entity_poly.pdbx_seq_one_letter_code
_entity_poly.pdbx_strand_id
1 'polypeptide(L)'
;MRRDLTEDRRKELAERFPGVMVKEAPVPQAPKRQAAPEYPVKKPSGLRTAVFELDKDATTKDDALEVNIRKQFPWATIAPSVDVTTGPRKLDDVEILLQDLATFTADYPPDGVFDVDIPHTPMWKQVPLTQRFRFAYARAIQVGRCGEVRQPATRCGHCKIHNFTCKVFRNDFIERAASTVGINLSKRCQHCRLLGKRCDLQPRSRSIFPTAGNNLGFTESTGVARGNSMGLSTEATVASTRPSRQPSLADGTSKERLPSVSHPLSGKFNRRGDVVDLGRQLGLTLQQPDVLWSIYDGWDRTGEIRAKPDHMDLQDYYIYLVDLNIMARTIGNRKLEFVTLLKFQVTIFEQQDLPEIDKSVIRAFKHLPVDAPLCRWIVIVFSYDWDLVKGGDYNKFVEKNVDLDPLALSKFLYGVAYIRDPYTKGGIEAVLQRFYEVHDHSPGSAEDIQCMFARRACENIMEESEHLENKSKSAQNKSKKRALDECSGSKNRKKLKRNGQQHGT
;
A
#
# COMPACT_ATOMS: atom_id res chain seq x y z
N MET A 1 -9.56 18.07 -27.00
CA MET A 1 -10.15 18.01 -28.36
C MET A 1 -11.64 17.70 -28.23
N ARG A 2 -12.52 18.70 -28.35
CA ARG A 2 -13.97 18.45 -28.53
C ARG A 2 -14.18 18.19 -30.01
N ARG A 3 -14.85 17.09 -30.37
CA ARG A 3 -15.26 16.81 -31.75
C ARG A 3 -16.62 17.46 -31.94
N ASP A 4 -16.68 18.54 -32.71
CA ASP A 4 -17.94 19.14 -33.10
C ASP A 4 -18.77 18.10 -33.87
N LEU A 5 -20.08 18.10 -33.63
CA LEU A 5 -20.99 17.18 -34.32
C LEU A 5 -21.06 17.59 -35.79
N THR A 6 -20.48 16.78 -36.68
CA THR A 6 -20.50 17.07 -38.12
C THR A 6 -21.93 16.99 -38.67
N GLU A 7 -22.21 17.75 -39.72
CA GLU A 7 -23.55 17.86 -40.31
C GLU A 7 -24.09 16.52 -40.80
N ASP A 8 -23.20 15.66 -41.31
CA ASP A 8 -23.52 14.28 -41.71
C ASP A 8 -24.09 13.46 -40.53
N ARG A 9 -23.55 13.68 -39.33
CA ARG A 9 -23.97 12.95 -38.12
C ARG A 9 -25.28 13.47 -37.57
N ARG A 10 -25.60 14.76 -37.77
CA ARG A 10 -26.92 15.30 -37.48
C ARG A 10 -27.98 14.70 -38.40
N LYS A 11 -27.67 14.59 -39.70
CA LYS A 11 -28.59 13.99 -40.67
C LYS A 11 -28.86 12.52 -40.38
N GLU A 12 -27.83 11.74 -40.05
CA GLU A 12 -27.96 10.34 -39.63
C GLU A 12 -28.88 10.18 -38.40
N LEU A 13 -28.73 11.06 -37.40
CA LEU A 13 -29.54 11.03 -36.18
C LEU A 13 -30.99 11.42 -36.45
N ALA A 14 -31.24 12.38 -37.33
CA ALA A 14 -32.59 12.80 -37.71
C ALA A 14 -33.35 11.69 -38.48
N GLU A 15 -32.66 10.94 -39.35
CA GLU A 15 -33.23 9.79 -40.05
C GLU A 15 -33.51 8.62 -39.10
N ARG A 16 -32.61 8.35 -38.13
CA ARG A 16 -32.78 7.25 -37.17
C ARG A 16 -33.84 7.51 -36.10
N PHE A 17 -34.10 8.77 -35.77
CA PHE A 17 -35.02 9.14 -34.68
C PHE A 17 -36.02 10.23 -35.12
N PRO A 18 -36.98 9.90 -35.99
CA PRO A 18 -37.99 10.85 -36.44
C PRO A 18 -38.82 11.36 -35.25
N GLY A 19 -38.75 12.67 -34.97
CA GLY A 19 -39.44 13.33 -33.86
C GLY A 19 -38.54 13.82 -32.72
N VAL A 20 -37.24 13.48 -32.73
CA VAL A 20 -36.28 13.99 -31.73
C VAL A 20 -35.60 15.26 -32.24
N MET A 21 -35.86 16.40 -31.60
CA MET A 21 -35.13 17.64 -31.86
C MET A 21 -33.75 17.62 -31.17
N VAL A 22 -32.68 17.49 -31.95
CA VAL A 22 -31.31 17.63 -31.45
C VAL A 22 -31.02 19.12 -31.24
N LYS A 23 -31.15 19.59 -29.99
CA LYS A 23 -30.69 20.94 -29.60
C LYS A 23 -29.22 20.87 -29.23
N GLU A 24 -28.38 21.66 -29.88
CA GLU A 24 -27.04 21.90 -29.38
C GLU A 24 -27.15 22.68 -28.08
N ALA A 25 -26.56 22.14 -27.01
CA ALA A 25 -26.40 22.90 -25.78
C ALA A 25 -25.61 24.17 -26.13
N PRO A 26 -26.09 25.36 -25.74
CA PRO A 26 -25.36 26.60 -25.99
C PRO A 26 -23.95 26.40 -25.44
N VAL A 27 -22.96 26.56 -26.34
CA VAL A 27 -21.55 26.48 -26.00
C VAL A 27 -21.36 27.34 -24.75
N PRO A 28 -20.89 26.78 -23.62
CA PRO A 28 -20.52 27.61 -22.49
C PRO A 28 -19.49 28.57 -23.04
N GLN A 29 -19.85 29.85 -23.16
CA GLN A 29 -18.89 30.87 -23.53
C GLN A 29 -17.72 30.66 -22.58
N ALA A 30 -16.52 30.41 -23.14
CA ALA A 30 -15.30 30.40 -22.34
C ALA A 30 -15.41 31.61 -21.42
N PRO A 31 -15.32 31.44 -20.09
CA PRO A 31 -15.60 32.53 -19.17
C PRO A 31 -14.73 33.68 -19.64
N LYS A 32 -15.37 34.75 -20.15
CA LYS A 32 -14.71 36.04 -20.29
C LYS A 32 -13.99 36.21 -18.97
N ARG A 33 -12.65 36.23 -18.97
CA ARG A 33 -11.82 36.40 -17.78
C ARG A 33 -12.52 37.48 -16.96
N GLN A 34 -13.28 37.07 -15.94
CA GLN A 34 -13.90 38.01 -15.04
C GLN A 34 -12.69 38.71 -14.46
N ALA A 35 -12.61 40.03 -14.66
CA ALA A 35 -11.55 40.83 -14.08
C ALA A 35 -11.43 40.37 -12.63
N ALA A 36 -10.21 39.95 -12.26
CA ALA A 36 -9.96 39.41 -10.94
C ALA A 36 -10.58 40.34 -9.90
N PRO A 37 -11.26 39.80 -8.87
CA PRO A 37 -11.91 40.63 -7.86
C PRO A 37 -10.91 41.68 -7.35
N GLU A 38 -11.31 42.95 -7.38
CA GLU A 38 -10.42 44.08 -7.04
C GLU A 38 -9.98 44.10 -5.58
N TYR A 39 -10.45 43.16 -4.77
CA TYR A 39 -10.17 43.10 -3.35
C TYR A 39 -8.93 42.24 -3.07
N PRO A 40 -7.93 42.78 -2.34
CA PRO A 40 -6.76 42.02 -1.94
C PRO A 40 -7.16 40.85 -1.04
N VAL A 41 -6.62 39.66 -1.33
CA VAL A 41 -6.86 38.46 -0.53
C VAL A 41 -6.14 38.60 0.81
N LYS A 42 -6.86 38.52 1.92
CA LYS A 42 -6.26 38.57 3.27
C LYS A 42 -5.37 37.34 3.51
N LYS A 43 -4.25 37.54 4.23
CA LYS A 43 -3.32 36.47 4.62
C LYS A 43 -4.04 35.42 5.48
N PRO A 44 -4.02 34.12 5.12
CA PRO A 44 -4.60 33.06 5.94
C PRO A 44 -3.92 32.97 7.32
N SER A 45 -4.71 32.76 8.38
CA SER A 45 -4.19 32.54 9.73
C SER A 45 -3.32 31.28 9.77
N GLY A 46 -2.08 31.40 10.26
CA GLY A 46 -1.13 30.29 10.41
C GLY A 46 -0.07 30.17 9.30
N LEU A 47 -0.23 30.87 8.18
CA LEU A 47 0.78 30.90 7.12
C LEU A 47 1.93 31.83 7.53
N ARG A 48 3.16 31.32 7.68
CA ARG A 48 4.31 32.17 8.04
C ARG A 48 4.80 32.99 6.85
N THR A 49 5.05 32.33 5.72
CA THR A 49 5.61 32.93 4.50
C THR A 49 5.02 32.25 3.26
N ALA A 50 4.78 33.00 2.18
CA ALA A 50 4.58 32.44 0.85
C ALA A 50 5.53 33.14 -0.12
N VAL A 51 6.17 32.35 -0.98
CA VAL A 51 7.05 32.84 -2.02
C VAL A 51 6.49 32.38 -3.36
N PHE A 52 6.21 33.34 -4.25
CA PHE A 52 5.89 33.05 -5.65
C PHE A 52 7.18 33.13 -6.46
N GLU A 53 7.62 32.00 -6.98
CA GLU A 53 8.74 31.94 -7.93
C GLU A 53 8.19 32.14 -9.34
N LEU A 54 8.56 33.25 -9.95
CA LEU A 54 8.18 33.54 -11.33
C LEU A 54 9.32 33.21 -12.27
N ASP A 55 9.02 32.44 -13.31
CA ASP A 55 9.94 32.14 -14.39
C ASP A 55 10.39 33.43 -15.07
N LYS A 56 11.70 33.57 -15.34
CA LYS A 56 12.28 34.80 -15.91
C LYS A 56 11.67 35.16 -17.25
N ASP A 57 11.34 34.12 -18.03
CA ASP A 57 10.71 34.26 -19.35
C ASP A 57 9.24 34.72 -19.25
N ALA A 58 8.57 34.41 -18.14
CA ALA A 58 7.21 34.87 -17.87
C ALA A 58 7.19 36.33 -17.42
N THR A 59 8.14 36.74 -16.58
CA THR A 59 8.27 38.14 -16.13
C THR A 59 8.74 39.09 -17.21
N THR A 60 9.58 38.65 -18.15
CA THR A 60 10.04 39.52 -19.26
C THR A 60 9.00 39.73 -20.34
N LYS A 61 7.99 38.84 -20.45
CA LYS A 61 6.93 38.94 -21.47
C LYS A 61 5.69 39.66 -20.97
N ASP A 62 5.47 39.72 -19.66
CA ASP A 62 4.26 40.28 -19.08
C ASP A 62 4.54 40.95 -17.72
N ASP A 63 4.97 42.21 -17.75
CA ASP A 63 5.12 43.04 -16.55
C ASP A 63 3.80 43.14 -15.74
N ALA A 64 2.65 42.97 -16.39
CA ALA A 64 1.35 43.01 -15.73
C ALA A 64 1.10 41.77 -14.86
N LEU A 65 1.81 40.65 -15.10
CA LEU A 65 1.69 39.44 -14.29
C LEU A 65 2.20 39.66 -12.87
N GLU A 66 3.38 40.25 -12.70
CA GLU A 66 3.93 40.54 -11.37
C GLU A 66 3.04 41.54 -10.62
N VAL A 67 2.60 42.60 -11.31
CA VAL A 67 1.70 43.61 -10.74
C VAL A 67 0.37 42.99 -10.30
N ASN A 68 -0.19 42.07 -11.08
CA ASN A 68 -1.43 41.37 -10.73
C ASN A 68 -1.25 40.46 -9.51
N ILE A 69 -0.14 39.74 -9.40
CA ILE A 69 0.15 38.89 -8.23
C ILE A 69 0.34 39.76 -6.99
N ARG A 70 1.07 40.87 -7.07
CA ARG A 70 1.22 41.82 -5.95
C ARG A 70 -0.11 42.46 -5.53
N LYS A 71 -0.98 42.76 -6.49
CA LYS A 71 -2.32 43.31 -6.22
C LYS A 71 -3.22 42.30 -5.52
N GLN A 72 -3.19 41.03 -5.94
CA GLN A 72 -4.01 39.96 -5.35
C GLN A 72 -3.47 39.47 -4.00
N PHE A 73 -2.14 39.37 -3.86
CA PHE A 73 -1.46 38.78 -2.71
C PHE A 73 -0.39 39.73 -2.14
N PRO A 74 -0.78 40.85 -1.53
CA PRO A 74 0.17 41.86 -1.03
C PRO A 74 1.06 41.37 0.12
N TRP A 75 0.72 40.23 0.73
CA TRP A 75 1.45 39.62 1.84
C TRP A 75 2.45 38.53 1.40
N ALA A 76 2.49 38.17 0.12
CA ALA A 76 3.41 37.18 -0.40
C ALA A 76 4.67 37.85 -0.99
N THR A 77 5.81 37.17 -0.88
CA THR A 77 7.07 37.61 -1.49
C THR A 77 7.14 37.05 -2.91
N ILE A 78 7.50 37.87 -3.89
CA ILE A 78 7.81 37.39 -5.24
C ILE A 78 9.32 37.31 -5.34
N ALA A 79 9.85 36.13 -5.63
CA ALA A 79 11.26 35.93 -5.89
C ALA A 79 11.44 35.67 -7.39
N PRO A 80 12.41 36.33 -8.06
CA PRO A 80 12.77 35.91 -9.40
C PRO A 80 13.22 34.46 -9.33
N SER A 81 12.76 33.61 -10.26
CA SER A 81 13.30 32.26 -10.42
C SER A 81 14.81 32.41 -10.47
N VAL A 82 15.48 31.87 -9.44
CA VAL A 82 16.94 31.83 -9.44
C VAL A 82 17.25 30.88 -10.57
N ASP A 83 17.69 31.43 -11.71
CA ASP A 83 18.25 30.61 -12.78
C ASP A 83 19.19 29.65 -12.11
N VAL A 84 18.81 28.38 -12.12
CA VAL A 84 19.75 27.31 -11.95
C VAL A 84 20.63 27.40 -13.17
N THR A 85 21.60 28.29 -13.12
CA THR A 85 22.68 28.37 -14.08
C THR A 85 23.29 26.98 -14.05
N THR A 86 23.10 26.24 -15.13
CA THR A 86 23.71 24.95 -15.41
C THR A 86 25.22 25.15 -15.56
N GLY A 87 25.90 25.48 -14.48
CA GLY A 87 27.20 24.89 -14.23
C GLY A 87 27.00 23.38 -14.10
N PRO A 88 28.04 22.56 -14.32
CA PRO A 88 27.95 21.13 -14.06
C PRO A 88 27.55 20.94 -12.60
N ARG A 89 26.26 20.69 -12.35
CA ARG A 89 25.79 20.24 -11.05
C ARG A 89 26.60 18.98 -10.78
N LYS A 90 27.37 18.99 -9.69
CA LYS A 90 27.86 17.73 -9.12
C LYS A 90 26.59 16.98 -8.72
N LEU A 91 26.12 16.13 -9.63
CA LEU A 91 25.01 15.22 -9.37
C LEU A 91 25.34 14.50 -8.07
N ASP A 92 24.38 14.45 -7.16
CA ASP A 92 24.54 13.69 -5.92
C ASP A 92 24.84 12.22 -6.30
N ASP A 93 25.71 11.55 -5.55
CA ASP A 93 26.10 10.17 -5.83
C ASP A 93 24.86 9.25 -5.92
N VAL A 94 23.80 9.58 -5.16
CA VAL A 94 22.53 8.86 -5.19
C VAL A 94 21.79 9.05 -6.52
N GLU A 95 21.75 10.28 -7.04
CA GLU A 95 21.14 10.59 -8.33
C GLU A 95 21.88 9.89 -9.47
N ILE A 96 23.22 9.88 -9.40
CA ILE A 96 24.07 9.13 -10.33
C ILE A 96 23.76 7.64 -10.24
N LEU A 97 23.62 7.06 -9.04
CA LEU A 97 23.24 5.66 -8.90
C LEU A 97 21.88 5.37 -9.56
N LEU A 98 20.87 6.22 -9.33
CA LEU A 98 19.54 6.01 -9.93
C LEU A 98 19.60 6.06 -11.46
N GLN A 99 20.39 6.98 -12.02
CA GLN A 99 20.63 7.08 -13.46
C GLN A 99 21.39 5.85 -14.00
N ASP A 100 22.40 5.39 -13.26
CA ASP A 100 23.15 4.17 -13.57
C ASP A 100 22.23 2.94 -13.53
N LEU A 101 21.33 2.83 -12.55
CA LEU A 101 20.37 1.73 -12.46
C LEU A 101 19.37 1.75 -13.61
N ALA A 102 18.83 2.91 -13.97
CA ALA A 102 17.95 3.07 -15.12
C ALA A 102 18.66 2.64 -16.43
N THR A 103 19.93 3.03 -16.57
CA THR A 103 20.75 2.67 -17.75
C THR A 103 21.09 1.19 -17.77
N PHE A 104 21.54 0.63 -16.63
CA PHE A 104 22.03 -0.75 -16.55
C PHE A 104 20.92 -1.80 -16.49
N THR A 105 19.66 -1.41 -16.27
CA THR A 105 18.50 -2.30 -16.40
C THR A 105 18.00 -2.44 -17.84
N ALA A 106 18.52 -1.64 -18.78
CA ALA A 106 18.09 -1.67 -20.19
C ALA A 106 18.59 -2.92 -20.94
N ASP A 107 19.80 -3.40 -20.64
CA ASP A 107 20.45 -4.52 -21.34
C ASP A 107 21.35 -5.38 -20.44
N TYR A 108 21.70 -6.57 -20.93
CA TYR A 108 22.72 -7.41 -20.30
C TYR A 108 24.05 -6.64 -20.12
N PRO A 109 24.81 -6.91 -19.04
CA PRO A 109 26.21 -6.51 -18.99
C PRO A 109 26.97 -7.08 -20.19
N PRO A 110 27.82 -6.27 -20.86
CA PRO A 110 28.76 -6.77 -21.86
C PRO A 110 29.67 -7.86 -21.28
N ASP A 111 30.14 -8.76 -22.16
CA ASP A 111 31.10 -9.78 -21.78
C ASP A 111 32.41 -9.17 -21.27
N GLY A 112 33.03 -9.82 -20.29
CA GLY A 112 34.26 -9.35 -19.66
C GLY A 112 34.09 -8.19 -18.66
N VAL A 113 32.87 -7.68 -18.44
CA VAL A 113 32.63 -6.67 -17.39
C VAL A 113 32.83 -7.24 -15.99
N PHE A 114 32.62 -8.55 -15.81
CA PHE A 114 32.76 -9.25 -14.55
C PHE A 114 33.70 -10.44 -14.68
N ASP A 115 34.26 -10.90 -13.55
CA ASP A 115 35.12 -12.09 -13.48
C ASP A 115 34.30 -13.41 -13.62
N VAL A 116 33.02 -13.32 -14.01
CA VAL A 116 32.08 -14.45 -14.12
C VAL A 116 31.31 -14.35 -15.43
N ASP A 117 31.15 -15.51 -16.09
CA ASP A 117 30.31 -15.62 -17.28
C ASP A 117 28.84 -15.51 -16.88
N ILE A 118 28.13 -14.55 -17.48
CA ILE A 118 26.70 -14.37 -17.29
C ILE A 118 26.00 -14.92 -18.52
N PRO A 119 25.16 -15.96 -18.39
CA PRO A 119 24.43 -16.47 -19.55
C PRO A 119 23.47 -15.41 -20.08
N HIS A 120 23.60 -15.07 -21.36
CA HIS A 120 22.66 -14.18 -22.09
C HIS A 120 21.39 -14.90 -22.55
N THR A 121 21.13 -16.09 -22.01
CA THR A 121 19.88 -16.84 -22.20
C THR A 121 19.15 -16.88 -20.85
N PRO A 122 17.88 -16.47 -20.77
CA PRO A 122 16.95 -16.06 -21.85
C PRO A 122 17.18 -14.64 -22.40
N MET A 123 16.38 -14.20 -23.39
CA MET A 123 16.44 -12.80 -23.86
C MET A 123 16.25 -11.81 -22.70
N TRP A 124 16.96 -10.68 -22.69
CA TRP A 124 16.95 -9.73 -21.56
C TRP A 124 15.54 -9.32 -21.08
N LYS A 125 14.62 -9.07 -22.00
CA LYS A 125 13.22 -8.71 -21.71
C LYS A 125 12.44 -9.80 -20.97
N GLN A 126 12.90 -11.05 -21.04
CA GLN A 126 12.31 -12.21 -20.35
C GLN A 126 12.92 -12.45 -18.96
N VAL A 127 14.04 -11.81 -18.64
CA VAL A 127 14.66 -11.89 -17.32
C VAL A 127 13.75 -11.17 -16.30
N PRO A 128 13.42 -11.79 -15.16
CA PRO A 128 12.63 -11.15 -14.11
C PRO A 128 13.21 -9.79 -13.72
N LEU A 129 12.35 -8.79 -13.47
CA LEU A 129 12.79 -7.44 -13.14
C LEU A 129 13.72 -7.41 -11.92
N THR A 130 13.43 -8.23 -10.91
CA THR A 130 14.27 -8.39 -9.72
C THR A 130 15.69 -8.87 -10.05
N GLN A 131 15.85 -9.73 -11.04
CA GLN A 131 17.15 -10.20 -11.51
C GLN A 131 17.86 -9.16 -12.37
N ARG A 132 17.12 -8.42 -13.23
CA ARG A 132 17.66 -7.27 -13.98
C ARG A 132 18.22 -6.19 -13.03
N PHE A 133 17.52 -5.89 -11.94
CA PHE A 133 18.04 -4.99 -10.92
C PHE A 133 19.30 -5.52 -10.22
N ARG A 134 19.39 -6.83 -9.94
CA ARG A 134 20.63 -7.42 -9.36
C ARG A 134 21.83 -7.21 -10.28
N PHE A 135 21.65 -7.40 -11.58
CA PHE A 135 22.68 -7.12 -12.59
C PHE A 135 23.04 -5.63 -12.63
N ALA A 136 22.04 -4.74 -12.62
CA ALA A 136 22.27 -3.30 -12.60
C ALA A 136 23.05 -2.84 -11.36
N TYR A 137 22.68 -3.31 -10.16
CA TYR A 137 23.42 -3.02 -8.92
C TYR A 137 24.86 -3.54 -8.97
N ALA A 138 25.08 -4.73 -9.51
CA ALA A 138 26.43 -5.28 -9.66
C ALA A 138 27.29 -4.48 -10.64
N ARG A 139 26.69 -3.98 -11.73
CA ARG A 139 27.35 -3.07 -12.69
C ARG A 139 27.70 -1.74 -12.05
N ALA A 140 26.77 -1.14 -11.28
CA ALA A 140 27.04 0.10 -10.54
C ALA A 140 28.25 -0.05 -9.60
N ILE A 141 28.33 -1.15 -8.86
CA ILE A 141 29.51 -1.47 -8.03
C ILE A 141 30.79 -1.63 -8.89
N GLN A 142 30.68 -2.20 -10.11
CA GLN A 142 31.83 -2.46 -10.99
C GLN A 142 32.51 -1.18 -11.46
N VAL A 143 31.70 -0.19 -11.85
CA VAL A 143 32.14 1.08 -12.46
C VAL A 143 32.90 1.96 -11.46
N GLY A 144 32.92 1.60 -10.17
CA GLY A 144 33.86 2.13 -9.18
C GLY A 144 33.46 3.48 -8.56
N ARG A 145 32.39 4.13 -9.03
CA ARG A 145 31.89 5.39 -8.45
C ARG A 145 31.27 5.20 -7.07
N CYS A 146 30.48 4.14 -6.91
CA CYS A 146 29.81 3.80 -5.66
C CYS A 146 30.38 2.55 -4.99
N GLY A 147 31.33 1.85 -5.65
CA GLY A 147 31.92 0.60 -5.18
C GLY A 147 33.36 0.73 -4.67
N GLU A 148 33.78 -0.17 -3.79
CA GLU A 148 35.16 -0.38 -3.35
C GLU A 148 35.56 -1.85 -3.45
N VAL A 149 36.86 -2.10 -3.66
CA VAL A 149 37.44 -3.45 -3.64
C VAL A 149 37.81 -3.80 -2.20
N ARG A 150 37.31 -4.94 -1.71
CA ARG A 150 37.73 -5.49 -0.41
C ARG A 150 39.12 -6.11 -0.51
N GLN A 151 39.94 -5.86 0.51
CA GLN A 151 41.24 -6.54 0.67
C GLN A 151 41.06 -8.06 0.72
N PRO A 152 42.04 -8.87 0.27
CA PRO A 152 41.95 -10.33 0.26
C PRO A 152 41.46 -10.96 1.58
N ALA A 153 41.94 -10.45 2.72
CA ALA A 153 41.55 -10.91 4.05
C ALA A 153 40.07 -10.65 4.39
N THR A 154 39.46 -9.61 3.82
CA THR A 154 38.08 -9.17 4.11
C THR A 154 37.08 -9.50 2.99
N ARG A 155 37.49 -10.27 1.97
CA ARG A 155 36.58 -10.79 0.94
C ARG A 155 35.54 -11.75 1.54
N CYS A 156 34.37 -11.80 0.92
CA CYS A 156 33.34 -12.78 1.24
C CYS A 156 33.84 -14.21 0.97
N GLY A 157 33.37 -15.21 1.72
CA GLY A 157 33.79 -16.60 1.57
C GLY A 157 33.63 -17.12 0.15
N HIS A 158 32.54 -16.78 -0.53
CA HIS A 158 32.32 -17.17 -1.92
C HIS A 158 33.38 -16.58 -2.87
N CYS A 159 33.67 -15.28 -2.78
CA CYS A 159 34.72 -14.66 -3.59
C CYS A 159 36.12 -15.19 -3.24
N LYS A 160 36.38 -15.57 -1.99
CA LYS A 160 37.66 -16.20 -1.60
C LYS A 160 37.84 -17.55 -2.28
N ILE A 161 36.82 -18.42 -2.22
CA ILE A 161 36.85 -19.77 -2.78
C ILE A 161 37.13 -19.75 -4.29
N HIS A 162 36.49 -18.84 -5.02
CA HIS A 162 36.62 -18.75 -6.47
C HIS A 162 37.66 -17.73 -6.94
N ASN A 163 38.45 -17.17 -6.02
CA ASN A 163 39.44 -16.13 -6.30
C ASN A 163 38.89 -14.89 -7.05
N PHE A 164 37.62 -14.54 -6.84
CA PHE A 164 37.00 -13.36 -7.45
C PHE A 164 37.40 -12.06 -6.75
N THR A 165 37.43 -10.97 -7.51
CA THR A 165 37.59 -9.62 -6.94
C THR A 165 36.32 -9.23 -6.19
N CYS A 166 36.38 -9.17 -4.86
CA CYS A 166 35.21 -8.88 -4.04
C CYS A 166 34.96 -7.37 -3.95
N LYS A 167 34.04 -6.84 -4.76
CA LYS A 167 33.60 -5.44 -4.70
C LYS A 167 32.29 -5.28 -3.94
N VAL A 168 32.17 -4.23 -3.14
CA VAL A 168 30.96 -3.85 -2.38
C VAL A 168 30.67 -2.37 -2.57
N PHE A 169 29.48 -1.90 -2.18
CA PHE A 169 29.26 -0.45 -2.05
C PHE A 169 30.18 0.14 -0.97
N ARG A 170 30.71 1.34 -1.21
CA ARG A 170 31.46 2.09 -0.19
C ARG A 170 30.56 2.38 1.01
N ASN A 171 31.12 2.32 2.22
CA ASN A 171 30.34 2.55 3.44
C ASN A 171 29.77 3.98 3.49
N ASP A 172 30.55 4.99 3.10
CA ASP A 172 30.11 6.39 3.07
C ASP A 172 28.94 6.58 2.10
N PHE A 173 28.95 5.86 0.97
CA PHE A 173 27.84 5.86 0.03
C PHE A 173 26.59 5.17 0.59
N ILE A 174 26.75 4.04 1.30
CA ILE A 174 25.62 3.36 1.97
C ILE A 174 24.96 4.29 3.00
N GLU A 175 25.76 5.01 3.80
CA GLU A 175 25.24 5.94 4.80
C GLU A 175 24.47 7.10 4.16
N ARG A 176 25.00 7.68 3.07
CA ARG A 176 24.30 8.70 2.28
C ARG A 176 23.00 8.16 1.68
N ALA A 177 23.04 7.01 1.02
CA ALA A 177 21.87 6.41 0.39
C ALA A 177 20.83 5.91 1.41
N ALA A 178 21.24 5.51 2.62
CA ALA A 178 20.32 5.10 3.68
C ALA A 178 19.46 6.27 4.19
N SER A 179 19.92 7.52 4.03
CA SER A 179 19.10 8.71 4.27
C SER A 179 18.02 8.92 3.19
N THR A 180 18.19 8.30 2.02
CA THR A 180 17.20 8.31 0.94
C THR A 180 16.22 7.15 1.11
N VAL A 181 14.99 7.47 1.49
CA VAL A 181 13.92 6.50 1.75
C VAL A 181 13.71 5.59 0.54
N GLY A 182 13.78 4.27 0.76
CA GLY A 182 13.43 3.25 -0.25
C GLY A 182 14.60 2.60 -0.99
N ILE A 183 15.85 3.06 -0.82
CA ILE A 183 17.01 2.44 -1.47
C ILE A 183 17.69 1.43 -0.54
N ASN A 184 17.33 0.14 -0.65
CA ASN A 184 18.02 -0.91 0.10
C ASN A 184 19.27 -1.40 -0.65
N LEU A 185 20.40 -0.75 -0.40
CA LEU A 185 21.72 -1.18 -0.84
C LEU A 185 22.20 -2.37 0.00
N SER A 186 21.60 -3.56 -0.20
CA SER A 186 21.96 -4.77 0.56
C SER A 186 23.49 -4.95 0.71
N LYS A 187 23.96 -5.47 1.84
CA LYS A 187 25.40 -5.68 2.12
C LYS A 187 26.05 -6.82 1.29
N ARG A 188 25.42 -7.25 0.20
CA ARG A 188 25.96 -8.28 -0.69
C ARG A 188 27.01 -7.69 -1.63
N CYS A 189 28.12 -8.41 -1.81
CA CYS A 189 29.10 -8.06 -2.83
C CYS A 189 28.56 -8.25 -4.24
N GLN A 190 29.24 -7.64 -5.21
CA GLN A 190 28.96 -7.71 -6.63
C GLN A 190 28.71 -9.15 -7.13
N HIS A 191 29.67 -10.06 -6.96
CA HIS A 191 29.56 -11.44 -7.46
C HIS A 191 28.42 -12.23 -6.82
N CYS A 192 28.20 -12.08 -5.50
CA CYS A 192 27.07 -12.74 -4.84
C CYS A 192 25.71 -12.21 -5.32
N ARG A 193 25.62 -10.93 -5.70
CA ARG A 193 24.42 -10.35 -6.31
C ARG A 193 24.16 -10.93 -7.69
N LEU A 194 25.20 -10.99 -8.54
CA LEU A 194 25.13 -11.55 -9.89
C LEU A 194 24.66 -13.01 -9.89
N LEU A 195 25.29 -13.83 -9.05
CA LEU A 195 25.07 -15.28 -9.01
C LEU A 195 23.90 -15.69 -8.10
N GLY A 196 23.21 -14.73 -7.48
CA GLY A 196 22.13 -14.99 -6.54
C GLY A 196 22.55 -15.77 -5.27
N LYS A 197 23.85 -15.79 -4.94
CA LYS A 197 24.40 -16.52 -3.79
C LYS A 197 24.26 -15.70 -2.50
N ARG A 198 24.30 -16.40 -1.35
CA ARG A 198 24.37 -15.76 -0.04
C ARG A 198 25.76 -15.14 0.15
N CYS A 199 25.81 -13.92 0.65
CA CYS A 199 27.04 -13.18 0.92
C CYS A 199 27.25 -13.09 2.44
N ASP A 200 28.36 -13.62 2.92
CA ASP A 200 28.75 -13.66 4.34
C ASP A 200 29.49 -12.39 4.81
N LEU A 201 29.54 -11.34 3.98
CA LEU A 201 30.00 -10.01 4.38
C LEU A 201 29.04 -9.27 5.32
N GLN A 202 27.82 -9.80 5.51
CA GLN A 202 27.05 -9.33 6.64
C GLN A 202 27.86 -9.64 7.89
N PRO A 203 28.08 -8.69 8.81
CA PRO A 203 28.41 -9.12 10.16
C PRO A 203 27.32 -10.12 10.50
N ARG A 204 27.69 -11.40 10.70
CA ARG A 204 26.82 -12.32 11.42
C ARG A 204 26.40 -11.47 12.61
N SER A 205 25.13 -11.08 12.67
CA SER A 205 24.54 -10.61 13.90
C SER A 205 24.74 -11.80 14.83
N ARG A 206 25.90 -11.81 15.48
CA ARG A 206 26.27 -12.72 16.54
C ARG A 206 25.36 -12.26 17.66
N SER A 207 24.11 -12.69 17.56
CA SER A 207 23.33 -13.10 18.71
C SER A 207 24.16 -14.17 19.40
N ILE A 208 25.15 -13.73 20.18
CA ILE A 208 25.81 -14.55 21.18
C ILE A 208 24.76 -14.72 22.28
N PHE A 209 23.84 -15.66 22.08
CA PHE A 209 23.26 -16.33 23.22
C PHE A 209 24.09 -17.59 23.42
N PRO A 210 24.75 -17.75 24.58
CA PRO A 210 25.31 -19.04 24.93
C PRO A 210 24.15 -20.03 25.03
N THR A 211 24.29 -21.20 24.40
CA THR A 211 23.44 -22.35 24.65
C THR A 211 23.59 -22.71 26.13
N ALA A 212 22.68 -22.23 26.97
CA ALA A 212 22.63 -22.61 28.37
C ALA A 212 22.06 -24.03 28.45
N GLY A 213 22.94 -24.99 28.77
CA GLY A 213 22.55 -26.30 29.24
C GLY A 213 21.81 -26.17 30.57
N ASN A 214 20.79 -27.01 30.72
CA ASN A 214 20.08 -27.24 31.96
C ASN A 214 21.06 -27.48 33.11
N ASN A 215 20.93 -26.71 34.20
CA ASN A 215 21.09 -27.23 35.55
C ASN A 215 20.46 -26.27 36.58
N LEU A 216 19.73 -26.90 37.49
CA LEU A 216 19.00 -26.36 38.64
C LEU A 216 19.94 -25.74 39.68
N GLY A 217 19.43 -24.75 40.42
CA GLY A 217 20.06 -24.26 41.64
C GLY A 217 19.32 -23.06 42.25
N PHE A 218 18.59 -23.32 43.32
CA PHE A 218 17.94 -22.35 44.22
C PHE A 218 18.87 -21.23 44.71
N THR A 219 18.33 -20.02 44.95
CA THR A 219 18.06 -19.45 46.29
C THR A 219 17.46 -18.05 46.23
N GLU A 220 16.59 -17.77 47.21
CA GLU A 220 15.93 -16.50 47.50
C GLU A 220 16.90 -15.37 47.87
N SER A 221 16.51 -14.13 47.57
CA SER A 221 16.74 -13.04 48.53
C SER A 221 15.75 -11.89 48.33
N THR A 222 15.08 -11.60 49.45
CA THR A 222 14.28 -10.42 49.80
C THR A 222 15.04 -9.11 49.64
N GLY A 223 14.37 -8.06 49.19
CA GLY A 223 14.92 -6.70 49.15
C GLY A 223 13.83 -5.63 48.99
N VAL A 224 13.37 -5.12 50.14
CA VAL A 224 12.44 -4.01 50.32
C VAL A 224 13.01 -2.69 49.78
N ALA A 225 12.21 -1.87 49.10
CA ALA A 225 12.30 -0.41 49.21
C ALA A 225 11.00 0.29 48.74
N ARG A 226 10.43 1.04 49.68
CA ARG A 226 9.31 1.98 49.56
C ARG A 226 9.67 3.17 48.67
N GLY A 227 8.65 3.76 48.04
CA GLY A 227 8.68 5.12 47.52
C GLY A 227 7.27 5.66 47.32
N ASN A 228 6.66 6.20 48.38
CA ASN A 228 5.44 7.00 48.31
C ASN A 228 5.74 8.35 47.66
N SER A 229 4.85 8.83 46.79
CA SER A 229 4.70 10.27 46.51
C SER A 229 3.23 10.58 46.24
N MET A 230 2.57 11.16 47.24
CA MET A 230 1.44 12.09 47.04
C MET A 230 2.06 13.38 46.49
N GLY A 231 1.55 14.08 45.49
CA GLY A 231 0.18 14.51 45.26
C GLY A 231 0.28 15.99 44.86
N LEU A 232 -0.62 16.48 43.99
CA LEU A 232 -1.30 17.77 44.09
C LEU A 232 -1.95 18.15 42.75
N SER A 233 -3.23 18.48 42.91
CA SER A 233 -4.16 19.06 41.95
C SER A 233 -3.88 20.54 41.74
N THR A 234 -4.17 21.09 40.55
CA THR A 234 -5.05 22.27 40.45
C THR A 234 -5.52 22.55 39.02
N GLU A 235 -6.81 22.83 38.93
CA GLU A 235 -7.58 23.23 37.76
C GLU A 235 -7.28 24.68 37.34
N ALA A 236 -7.46 24.99 36.04
CA ALA A 236 -7.83 26.33 35.61
C ALA A 236 -8.70 26.26 34.35
N THR A 237 -9.99 26.56 34.55
CA THR A 237 -11.05 26.69 33.57
C THR A 237 -10.93 28.03 32.84
N VAL A 238 -10.94 28.03 31.51
CA VAL A 238 -11.21 29.23 30.71
C VAL A 238 -12.31 28.91 29.70
N ALA A 239 -13.48 29.49 29.94
CA ALA A 239 -14.65 29.41 29.08
C ALA A 239 -14.45 30.30 27.83
N SER A 240 -14.69 29.73 26.65
CA SER A 240 -14.78 30.48 25.39
C SER A 240 -16.08 30.09 24.66
N THR A 241 -16.99 31.06 24.61
CA THR A 241 -18.29 31.03 23.93
C THR A 241 -18.11 30.93 22.41
N ARG A 242 -18.68 29.89 21.80
CA ARG A 242 -18.82 29.73 20.35
C ARG A 242 -20.31 29.44 20.01
N PRO A 243 -20.88 30.02 18.95
CA PRO A 243 -22.32 29.93 18.72
C PRO A 243 -22.75 28.64 18.00
N SER A 244 -23.88 28.11 18.47
CA SER A 244 -24.94 27.36 17.77
C SER A 244 -24.51 26.29 16.74
N ARG A 245 -24.40 25.04 17.19
CA ARG A 245 -24.49 23.84 16.35
C ARG A 245 -25.91 23.26 16.43
N GLN A 246 -26.41 22.84 15.27
CA GLN A 246 -27.69 22.13 15.11
C GLN A 246 -27.75 20.85 15.96
N PRO A 247 -28.95 20.44 16.41
CA PRO A 247 -29.12 19.29 17.30
C PRO A 247 -28.80 17.98 16.58
N SER A 248 -27.81 17.24 17.09
CA SER A 248 -27.50 15.87 16.68
C SER A 248 -28.30 14.89 17.52
N LEU A 249 -29.07 14.01 16.86
CA LEU A 249 -29.87 12.94 17.46
C LEU A 249 -29.02 11.76 18.01
N ALA A 250 -27.72 11.94 18.19
CA ALA A 250 -26.79 10.90 18.66
C ALA A 250 -26.53 10.89 20.18
N ASP A 251 -27.14 11.79 20.96
CA ASP A 251 -26.91 11.89 22.41
C ASP A 251 -27.58 10.77 23.26
N GLY A 252 -28.13 9.73 22.62
CA GLY A 252 -28.75 8.59 23.28
C GLY A 252 -27.87 7.35 23.44
N THR A 253 -26.66 7.30 22.87
CA THR A 253 -25.76 6.15 23.06
C THR A 253 -24.96 6.32 24.34
N SER A 254 -25.48 5.72 25.41
CA SER A 254 -24.70 5.34 26.60
C SER A 254 -23.31 4.92 26.14
N LYS A 255 -22.26 5.63 26.55
CA LYS A 255 -20.86 5.22 26.34
C LYS A 255 -20.78 3.76 26.77
N GLU A 256 -20.76 2.83 25.81
CA GLU A 256 -20.40 1.43 26.02
C GLU A 256 -18.97 1.47 26.56
N ARG A 257 -18.85 1.60 27.88
CA ARG A 257 -17.57 1.50 28.57
C ARG A 257 -17.20 0.04 28.45
N LEU A 258 -16.17 -0.23 27.65
CA LEU A 258 -15.45 -1.49 27.71
C LEU A 258 -15.18 -1.84 29.18
N PRO A 259 -15.29 -3.13 29.57
CA PRO A 259 -15.04 -3.54 30.94
C PRO A 259 -13.70 -2.97 31.40
N SER A 260 -13.71 -2.24 32.52
CA SER A 260 -12.51 -1.58 33.03
C SER A 260 -11.52 -2.67 33.45
N VAL A 261 -10.47 -2.86 32.66
CA VAL A 261 -9.41 -3.83 32.98
C VAL A 261 -8.75 -3.38 34.28
N SER A 262 -8.83 -4.23 35.31
CA SER A 262 -8.48 -3.90 36.71
C SER A 262 -6.99 -3.65 36.95
N HIS A 263 -6.14 -3.93 35.97
CA HIS A 263 -4.74 -3.56 35.96
C HIS A 263 -4.40 -2.88 34.63
N PRO A 264 -3.91 -1.63 34.63
CA PRO A 264 -3.39 -1.02 33.42
C PRO A 264 -2.16 -1.83 33.01
N LEU A 265 -2.36 -2.76 32.08
CA LEU A 265 -1.26 -3.41 31.40
C LEU A 265 -0.44 -2.26 30.80
N SER A 266 0.82 -2.18 31.21
CA SER A 266 1.89 -1.55 30.43
C SER A 266 1.57 -1.81 28.96
N GLY A 267 1.56 -0.80 28.09
CA GLY A 267 1.05 -0.88 26.71
C GLY A 267 1.75 -1.88 25.76
N LYS A 268 2.39 -2.91 26.31
CA LYS A 268 3.05 -4.04 25.66
C LYS A 268 2.76 -5.34 26.43
N PHE A 269 2.63 -6.44 25.68
CA PHE A 269 2.71 -7.79 26.24
C PHE A 269 4.17 -8.17 26.43
N ASN A 270 4.53 -8.62 27.63
CA ASN A 270 5.90 -9.03 27.96
C ASN A 270 6.08 -10.53 27.82
N ARG A 271 5.00 -11.28 27.99
CA ARG A 271 5.01 -12.75 27.92
C ARG A 271 3.78 -13.24 27.18
N ARG A 272 3.91 -14.45 26.64
CA ARG A 272 2.80 -15.16 26.00
C ARG A 272 1.55 -15.26 26.90
N GLY A 273 1.75 -15.45 28.20
CA GLY A 273 0.66 -15.50 29.18
C GLY A 273 -0.21 -14.24 29.15
N ASP A 274 0.39 -13.06 28.96
CA ASP A 274 -0.32 -11.78 28.96
C ASP A 274 -1.37 -11.70 27.84
N VAL A 275 -1.06 -12.23 26.65
CA VAL A 275 -1.99 -12.28 25.51
C VAL A 275 -3.16 -13.22 25.80
N VAL A 276 -2.87 -14.39 26.37
CA VAL A 276 -3.90 -15.38 26.73
C VAL A 276 -4.82 -14.82 27.82
N ASP A 277 -4.25 -14.22 28.84
CA ASP A 277 -4.99 -13.70 29.98
C ASP A 277 -5.83 -12.48 29.58
N LEU A 278 -5.30 -11.57 28.76
CA LEU A 278 -6.08 -10.46 28.22
C LEU A 278 -7.20 -10.97 27.31
N GLY A 279 -6.93 -11.93 26.42
CA GLY A 279 -7.96 -12.54 25.58
C GLY A 279 -9.10 -13.13 26.41
N ARG A 280 -8.78 -13.87 27.47
CA ARG A 280 -9.77 -14.41 28.42
C ARG A 280 -10.56 -13.30 29.10
N GLN A 281 -9.90 -12.23 29.58
CA GLN A 281 -10.56 -11.09 30.23
C GLN A 281 -11.53 -10.36 29.28
N LEU A 282 -11.20 -10.29 28.00
CA LEU A 282 -12.03 -9.69 26.96
C LEU A 282 -13.15 -10.61 26.44
N GLY A 283 -13.21 -11.87 26.91
CA GLY A 283 -14.14 -12.87 26.39
C GLY A 283 -13.82 -13.32 24.96
N LEU A 284 -12.57 -13.15 24.50
CA LEU A 284 -12.13 -13.62 23.20
C LEU A 284 -11.85 -15.13 23.26
N THR A 285 -12.43 -15.87 22.32
CA THR A 285 -12.10 -17.29 22.11
C THR A 285 -10.92 -17.36 21.14
N LEU A 286 -9.71 -17.43 21.69
CA LEU A 286 -8.46 -17.51 20.92
C LEU A 286 -8.25 -18.95 20.41
N GLN A 287 -8.30 -19.17 19.10
CA GLN A 287 -8.15 -20.50 18.52
C GLN A 287 -6.73 -21.06 18.74
N GLN A 288 -5.70 -20.29 18.42
CA GLN A 288 -4.30 -20.67 18.61
C GLN A 288 -3.50 -19.50 19.21
N PRO A 289 -3.47 -19.38 20.55
CA PRO A 289 -2.75 -18.28 21.20
C PRO A 289 -1.25 -18.23 20.91
N ASP A 290 -0.65 -19.38 20.55
CA ASP A 290 0.74 -19.47 20.08
C ASP A 290 0.98 -18.65 18.81
N VAL A 291 0.09 -18.78 17.84
CA VAL A 291 0.18 -18.08 16.56
C VAL A 291 -0.03 -16.59 16.77
N LEU A 292 -1.06 -16.21 17.53
CA LEU A 292 -1.32 -14.82 17.88
C LEU A 292 -0.12 -14.18 18.60
N TRP A 293 0.46 -14.89 19.57
CA TRP A 293 1.69 -14.46 20.24
C TRP A 293 2.85 -14.30 19.26
N SER A 294 3.04 -15.25 18.34
CA SER A 294 4.11 -15.19 17.34
C SER A 294 3.95 -14.00 16.39
N ILE A 295 2.71 -13.65 16.02
CA ILE A 295 2.40 -12.45 15.21
C ILE A 295 2.77 -11.18 16.00
N TYR A 296 2.34 -11.08 17.27
CA TYR A 296 2.67 -9.95 18.13
C TYR A 296 4.18 -9.81 18.39
N ASP A 297 4.86 -10.90 18.77
CA ASP A 297 6.30 -10.93 19.04
C ASP A 297 7.11 -10.61 17.79
N GLY A 298 6.64 -11.07 16.62
CA GLY A 298 7.16 -10.64 15.33
C GLY A 298 7.09 -9.12 15.17
N TRP A 299 5.93 -8.53 15.42
CA TRP A 299 5.72 -7.09 15.35
C TRP A 299 6.55 -6.31 16.38
N ASP A 300 6.62 -6.72 17.65
CA ASP A 300 7.37 -5.95 18.66
C ASP A 300 8.87 -5.90 18.31
N ARG A 301 9.39 -6.94 17.64
CA ARG A 301 10.78 -6.99 17.16
C ARG A 301 11.05 -6.19 15.89
N THR A 302 10.13 -6.20 14.92
CA THR A 302 10.38 -5.62 13.59
C THR A 302 9.63 -4.32 13.33
N GLY A 303 8.62 -4.00 14.14
CA GLY A 303 7.66 -2.93 13.91
C GLY A 303 6.60 -3.25 12.84
N GLU A 304 6.60 -4.47 12.29
CA GLU A 304 5.76 -4.87 11.16
C GLU A 304 5.09 -6.22 11.40
N ILE A 305 3.82 -6.34 11.01
CA ILE A 305 3.13 -7.62 11.00
C ILE A 305 3.42 -8.33 9.67
N ARG A 306 3.99 -9.53 9.75
CA ARG A 306 4.35 -10.34 8.58
C ARG A 306 3.11 -10.72 7.77
N ALA A 307 3.30 -10.92 6.47
CA ALA A 307 2.28 -11.48 5.59
C ALA A 307 1.76 -12.84 6.07
N LYS A 308 0.53 -13.17 5.65
CA LYS A 308 -0.09 -14.47 5.92
C LYS A 308 0.86 -15.58 5.49
N PRO A 309 1.21 -16.53 6.38
CA PRO A 309 1.97 -17.70 5.98
C PRO A 309 1.18 -18.55 4.96
N ASP A 310 1.88 -19.18 4.01
CA ASP A 310 1.24 -19.98 2.95
C ASP A 310 0.36 -21.12 3.50
N HIS A 311 0.77 -21.70 4.64
CA HIS A 311 0.09 -22.82 5.31
C HIS A 311 -1.03 -22.39 6.28
N MET A 312 -1.24 -21.09 6.48
CA MET A 312 -2.29 -20.58 7.35
C MET A 312 -3.55 -20.31 6.53
N ASP A 313 -4.70 -20.75 7.04
CA ASP A 313 -5.98 -20.38 6.45
C ASP A 313 -6.17 -18.85 6.49
N LEU A 314 -6.76 -18.29 5.42
CA LEU A 314 -6.95 -16.85 5.32
C LEU A 314 -7.93 -16.31 6.36
N GLN A 315 -8.99 -17.05 6.64
CA GLN A 315 -10.01 -16.64 7.58
C GLN A 315 -9.48 -16.70 9.01
N ASP A 316 -8.70 -17.72 9.35
CA ASP A 316 -7.99 -17.77 10.64
C ASP A 316 -7.01 -16.59 10.79
N TYR A 317 -6.30 -16.22 9.72
CA TYR A 317 -5.42 -15.05 9.74
C TYR A 317 -6.18 -13.75 9.99
N TYR A 318 -7.36 -13.55 9.37
CA TYR A 318 -8.22 -12.41 9.68
C TYR A 318 -8.68 -12.40 11.14
N ILE A 319 -9.03 -13.56 11.71
CA ILE A 319 -9.38 -13.67 13.14
C ILE A 319 -8.20 -13.20 14.02
N TYR A 320 -6.97 -13.63 13.73
CA TYR A 320 -5.80 -13.20 14.50
C TYR A 320 -5.56 -11.69 14.41
N LEU A 321 -5.74 -11.09 13.24
CA LEU A 321 -5.63 -9.64 13.08
C LEU A 321 -6.74 -8.90 13.84
N VAL A 322 -7.98 -9.38 13.81
CA VAL A 322 -9.09 -8.80 14.57
C VAL A 322 -8.83 -8.90 16.08
N ASP A 323 -8.46 -10.07 16.58
CA ASP A 323 -8.13 -10.31 17.99
C ASP A 323 -7.00 -9.38 18.46
N LEU A 324 -5.93 -9.28 17.65
CA LEU A 324 -4.80 -8.41 17.97
C LEU A 324 -5.20 -6.93 17.98
N ASN A 325 -6.07 -6.50 17.06
CA ASN A 325 -6.56 -5.12 17.02
C ASN A 325 -7.42 -4.79 18.24
N ILE A 326 -8.33 -5.70 18.64
CA ILE A 326 -9.16 -5.57 19.84
C ILE A 326 -8.27 -5.44 21.09
N MET A 327 -7.28 -6.32 21.22
CA MET A 327 -6.32 -6.28 22.33
C MET A 327 -5.50 -4.99 22.34
N ALA A 328 -4.97 -4.56 21.18
CA ALA A 328 -4.17 -3.35 21.04
C ALA A 328 -4.93 -2.10 21.49
N ARG A 329 -6.19 -1.97 21.06
CA ARG A 329 -7.04 -0.85 21.45
C ARG A 329 -7.36 -0.88 22.95
N THR A 330 -7.63 -2.06 23.50
CA THR A 330 -7.92 -2.24 24.94
C THR A 330 -6.75 -1.77 25.81
N ILE A 331 -5.52 -2.10 25.45
CA ILE A 331 -4.32 -1.67 26.19
C ILE A 331 -3.83 -0.26 25.80
N GLY A 332 -4.54 0.44 24.91
CA GLY A 332 -4.16 1.76 24.44
C GLY A 332 -2.91 1.81 23.55
N ASN A 333 -2.48 0.69 22.97
CA ASN A 333 -1.34 0.64 22.06
C ASN A 333 -1.74 1.04 20.63
N ARG A 334 -1.77 2.35 20.38
CA ARG A 334 -2.17 2.94 19.09
C ARG A 334 -1.30 2.50 17.92
N LYS A 335 0.00 2.27 18.14
CA LYS A 335 0.93 1.84 17.08
C LYS A 335 0.61 0.41 16.63
N LEU A 336 0.33 -0.49 17.56
CA LEU A 336 -0.10 -1.85 17.24
C LEU A 336 -1.47 -1.86 16.57
N GLU A 337 -2.42 -1.07 17.07
CA GLU A 337 -3.75 -0.90 16.47
C GLU A 337 -3.63 -0.46 14.99
N PHE A 338 -2.81 0.58 14.73
CA PHE A 338 -2.52 1.08 13.39
C PHE A 338 -1.90 0.03 12.48
N VAL A 339 -0.80 -0.62 12.89
CA VAL A 339 -0.10 -1.61 12.04
C VAL A 339 -0.98 -2.84 11.78
N THR A 340 -1.80 -3.24 12.74
CA THR A 340 -2.75 -4.36 12.58
C THR A 340 -3.85 -4.01 11.59
N LEU A 341 -4.42 -2.80 11.68
CA LEU A 341 -5.38 -2.33 10.69
C LEU A 341 -4.75 -2.27 9.29
N LEU A 342 -3.57 -1.66 9.17
CA LEU A 342 -2.89 -1.52 7.90
C LEU A 342 -2.64 -2.88 7.25
N LYS A 343 -2.22 -3.87 8.06
CA LYS A 343 -2.02 -5.23 7.55
C LYS A 343 -3.33 -5.89 7.12
N PHE A 344 -4.40 -5.70 7.88
CA PHE A 344 -5.74 -6.18 7.52
C PHE A 344 -6.20 -5.62 6.17
N GLN A 345 -6.03 -4.31 5.93
CA GLN A 345 -6.36 -3.69 4.65
C GLN A 345 -5.55 -4.30 3.51
N VAL A 346 -4.23 -4.35 3.64
CA VAL A 346 -3.31 -4.88 2.63
C VAL A 346 -3.66 -6.34 2.29
N THR A 347 -3.98 -7.15 3.29
CA THR A 347 -4.35 -8.56 3.05
C THR A 347 -5.63 -8.72 2.23
N ILE A 348 -6.62 -7.83 2.37
CA ILE A 348 -7.81 -7.85 1.50
C ILE A 348 -7.43 -7.64 0.03
N PHE A 349 -6.55 -6.68 -0.27
CA PHE A 349 -6.10 -6.45 -1.66
C PHE A 349 -5.18 -7.57 -2.17
N GLU A 350 -4.27 -8.08 -1.33
CA GLU A 350 -3.36 -9.18 -1.68
C GLU A 350 -4.11 -10.47 -2.03
N GLN A 351 -5.18 -10.78 -1.29
CA GLN A 351 -5.89 -12.05 -1.39
C GLN A 351 -7.16 -11.97 -2.24
N GLN A 352 -7.70 -10.76 -2.45
CA GLN A 352 -8.97 -10.53 -3.15
C GLN A 352 -10.13 -11.37 -2.60
N ASP A 353 -10.11 -11.59 -1.29
CA ASP A 353 -11.13 -12.33 -0.58
C ASP A 353 -11.49 -11.59 0.71
N LEU A 354 -12.77 -11.66 1.08
CA LEU A 354 -13.32 -10.93 2.20
C LEU A 354 -13.24 -11.76 3.49
N PRO A 355 -13.06 -11.12 4.66
CA PRO A 355 -13.16 -11.83 5.93
C PRO A 355 -14.58 -12.37 6.13
N GLU A 356 -14.72 -13.61 6.56
CA GLU A 356 -16.02 -14.24 6.81
C GLU A 356 -16.83 -13.47 7.86
N ILE A 357 -18.13 -13.27 7.57
CA ILE A 357 -19.03 -12.44 8.40
C ILE A 357 -19.17 -13.05 9.80
N ASP A 358 -19.49 -14.34 9.87
CA ASP A 358 -19.76 -15.12 11.07
C ASP A 358 -18.54 -15.29 11.99
N LYS A 359 -17.33 -15.12 11.46
CA LYS A 359 -16.08 -15.25 12.21
C LYS A 359 -15.47 -13.91 12.57
N SER A 360 -14.86 -13.25 11.60
CA SER A 360 -13.95 -12.11 11.82
C SER A 360 -14.70 -10.79 11.97
N VAL A 361 -15.70 -10.57 11.11
CA VAL A 361 -16.47 -9.31 11.07
C VAL A 361 -17.27 -9.14 12.35
N ILE A 362 -18.10 -10.13 12.68
CA ILE A 362 -19.03 -10.04 13.82
C ILE A 362 -18.27 -10.01 15.13
N ARG A 363 -17.12 -10.69 15.20
CA ARG A 363 -16.19 -10.55 16.32
C ARG A 363 -15.69 -9.11 16.48
N ALA A 364 -15.29 -8.43 15.41
CA ALA A 364 -14.88 -7.02 15.51
C ALA A 364 -16.02 -6.15 16.08
N PHE A 365 -17.24 -6.27 15.54
CA PHE A 365 -18.40 -5.48 15.98
C PHE A 365 -18.93 -5.82 17.37
N LYS A 366 -18.63 -7.02 17.87
CA LYS A 366 -18.97 -7.43 19.24
C LYS A 366 -18.07 -6.74 20.27
N HIS A 367 -16.79 -6.52 19.94
CA HIS A 367 -15.78 -6.05 20.89
C HIS A 367 -15.32 -4.61 20.66
N LEU A 368 -15.61 -4.02 19.50
CA LEU A 368 -15.22 -2.66 19.14
C LEU A 368 -16.45 -1.79 18.88
N PRO A 369 -16.38 -0.48 19.17
CA PRO A 369 -17.43 0.44 18.77
C PRO A 369 -17.44 0.61 17.24
N VAL A 370 -18.61 0.95 16.68
CA VAL A 370 -18.82 1.07 15.23
C VAL A 370 -17.89 2.09 14.56
N ASP A 371 -17.49 3.12 15.30
CA ASP A 371 -16.59 4.17 14.86
C ASP A 371 -15.10 3.80 14.95
N ALA A 372 -14.77 2.62 15.51
CA ALA A 372 -13.40 2.13 15.53
C ALA A 372 -12.83 2.02 14.10
N PRO A 373 -11.56 2.39 13.87
CA PRO A 373 -10.91 2.31 12.56
C PRO A 373 -11.13 0.99 11.81
N LEU A 374 -10.95 -0.14 12.49
CA LEU A 374 -11.17 -1.47 11.91
C LEU A 374 -12.62 -1.72 11.51
N CYS A 375 -13.59 -1.39 12.37
CA CYS A 375 -15.01 -1.53 12.06
C CYS A 375 -15.44 -0.65 10.89
N ARG A 376 -14.98 0.62 10.86
CA ARG A 376 -15.22 1.53 9.73
C ARG A 376 -14.64 0.98 8.44
N TRP A 377 -13.45 0.40 8.47
CA TRP A 377 -12.83 -0.20 7.30
C TRP A 377 -13.62 -1.41 6.79
N ILE A 378 -13.99 -2.33 7.68
CA ILE A 378 -14.82 -3.49 7.33
C ILE A 378 -16.12 -3.04 6.68
N VAL A 379 -16.79 -2.03 7.25
CA VAL A 379 -18.02 -1.45 6.68
C VAL A 379 -17.78 -0.84 5.29
N ILE A 380 -16.67 -0.11 5.08
CA ILE A 380 -16.30 0.40 3.74
C ILE A 380 -16.17 -0.76 2.76
N VAL A 381 -15.33 -1.76 3.06
CA VAL A 381 -15.08 -2.89 2.16
C VAL A 381 -16.38 -3.61 1.78
N PHE A 382 -17.18 -3.97 2.78
CA PHE A 382 -18.45 -4.69 2.56
C PHE A 382 -19.52 -3.83 1.86
N SER A 383 -19.39 -2.51 1.85
CA SER A 383 -20.33 -1.66 1.10
C SER A 383 -20.10 -1.70 -0.41
N TYR A 384 -18.88 -1.98 -0.85
CA TYR A 384 -18.51 -1.99 -2.28
C TYR A 384 -18.33 -3.40 -2.85
N ASP A 385 -17.81 -4.35 -2.05
CA ASP A 385 -17.37 -5.65 -2.55
C ASP A 385 -18.26 -6.82 -2.11
N TRP A 386 -19.19 -6.59 -1.18
CA TRP A 386 -20.11 -7.64 -0.75
C TRP A 386 -21.25 -7.85 -1.76
N ASP A 387 -21.17 -8.98 -2.45
CA ASP A 387 -22.17 -9.48 -3.39
C ASP A 387 -23.40 -10.06 -2.64
N LEU A 388 -24.43 -9.22 -2.50
CA LEU A 388 -25.71 -9.60 -1.88
C LEU A 388 -26.46 -10.67 -2.69
N VAL A 389 -26.22 -10.78 -4.00
CA VAL A 389 -26.95 -11.74 -4.86
C VAL A 389 -26.57 -13.17 -4.49
N LYS A 390 -25.29 -13.41 -4.18
CA LYS A 390 -24.81 -14.74 -3.72
C LYS A 390 -25.29 -15.08 -2.30
N GLY A 391 -25.59 -14.07 -1.48
CA GLY A 391 -26.02 -14.24 -0.10
C GLY A 391 -27.45 -14.77 0.06
N GLY A 392 -28.27 -14.69 -1.00
CA GLY A 392 -29.69 -15.02 -0.93
C GLY A 392 -30.53 -13.84 -0.45
N ASP A 393 -31.83 -14.09 -0.28
CA ASP A 393 -32.74 -13.11 0.31
C ASP A 393 -32.48 -12.93 1.82
N TYR A 394 -33.18 -11.98 2.42
CA TYR A 394 -33.09 -11.68 3.85
C TYR A 394 -33.29 -12.92 4.73
N ASN A 395 -34.25 -13.80 4.39
CA ASN A 395 -34.54 -14.97 5.21
C ASN A 395 -33.38 -15.96 5.18
N LYS A 396 -32.82 -16.26 4.01
CA LYS A 396 -31.63 -17.11 3.88
C LYS A 396 -30.43 -16.54 4.63
N PHE A 397 -30.25 -15.22 4.57
CA PHE A 397 -29.19 -14.56 5.31
C PHE A 397 -29.39 -14.70 6.82
N VAL A 398 -30.59 -14.47 7.34
CA VAL A 398 -30.90 -14.62 8.77
C VAL A 398 -30.76 -16.07 9.22
N GLU A 399 -31.30 -17.02 8.46
CA GLU A 399 -31.19 -18.46 8.76
C GLU A 399 -29.72 -18.91 8.82
N LYS A 400 -28.89 -18.49 7.86
CA LYS A 400 -27.45 -18.80 7.85
C LYS A 400 -26.70 -18.23 9.07
N ASN A 401 -27.21 -17.14 9.64
CA ASN A 401 -26.51 -16.35 10.67
C ASN A 401 -27.28 -16.31 12.00
N VAL A 402 -28.15 -17.29 12.26
CA VAL A 402 -29.03 -17.32 13.44
C VAL A 402 -28.27 -17.39 14.76
N ASP A 403 -27.08 -18.01 14.75
CA ASP A 403 -26.23 -18.18 15.94
C ASP A 403 -25.33 -16.97 16.22
N LEU A 404 -25.41 -15.91 15.39
CA LEU A 404 -24.59 -14.72 15.55
C LEU A 404 -25.17 -13.76 16.59
N ASP A 405 -24.30 -12.97 17.20
CA ASP A 405 -24.71 -11.92 18.13
C ASP A 405 -25.57 -10.87 17.38
N PRO A 406 -26.87 -10.74 17.72
CA PRO A 406 -27.80 -9.94 16.93
C PRO A 406 -27.48 -8.45 17.00
N LEU A 407 -26.88 -7.98 18.11
CA LEU A 407 -26.50 -6.59 18.27
C LEU A 407 -25.29 -6.26 17.41
N ALA A 408 -24.24 -7.09 17.43
CA ALA A 408 -23.06 -6.93 16.58
C ALA A 408 -23.42 -7.02 15.09
N LEU A 409 -24.30 -7.96 14.72
CA LEU A 409 -24.82 -8.08 13.36
C LEU A 409 -25.59 -6.83 12.94
N SER A 410 -26.45 -6.30 13.80
CA SER A 410 -27.19 -5.06 13.53
C SER A 410 -26.27 -3.85 13.35
N LYS A 411 -25.25 -3.70 14.22
CA LYS A 411 -24.21 -2.65 14.13
C LYS A 411 -23.49 -2.72 12.78
N PHE A 412 -23.08 -3.91 12.36
CA PHE A 412 -22.43 -4.14 11.08
C PHE A 412 -23.34 -3.80 9.89
N LEU A 413 -24.55 -4.37 9.84
CA LEU A 413 -25.50 -4.16 8.75
C LEU A 413 -25.92 -2.69 8.62
N TYR A 414 -26.14 -2.00 9.75
CA TYR A 414 -26.42 -0.58 9.76
C TYR A 414 -25.25 0.23 9.19
N GLY A 415 -24.01 -0.09 9.58
CA GLY A 415 -22.82 0.55 9.03
C GLY A 415 -22.72 0.38 7.50
N VAL A 416 -22.92 -0.84 7.01
CA VAL A 416 -22.92 -1.12 5.57
C VAL A 416 -24.04 -0.35 4.86
N ALA A 417 -25.26 -0.39 5.39
CA ALA A 417 -26.39 0.35 4.81
C ALA A 417 -26.18 1.87 4.80
N TYR A 418 -25.51 2.41 5.82
CA TYR A 418 -25.20 3.83 5.91
C TYR A 418 -24.25 4.32 4.82
N ILE A 419 -23.26 3.50 4.44
CA ILE A 419 -22.31 3.86 3.37
C ILE A 419 -22.90 3.53 1.98
N ARG A 420 -23.67 2.45 1.87
CA ARG A 420 -24.15 1.93 0.60
C ARG A 420 -25.29 2.78 0.05
N ASP A 421 -24.95 3.72 -0.81
CA ASP A 421 -25.86 4.42 -1.73
C ASP A 421 -26.33 3.45 -2.84
N PRO A 422 -27.59 3.49 -3.33
CA PRO A 422 -28.00 2.83 -4.57
C PRO A 422 -27.09 3.10 -5.79
N TYR A 423 -26.28 4.16 -5.77
CA TYR A 423 -25.28 4.47 -6.81
C TYR A 423 -23.84 4.06 -6.47
N THR A 424 -23.62 3.33 -5.38
CA THR A 424 -22.30 2.83 -4.97
C THR A 424 -21.78 1.87 -6.04
N LYS A 425 -21.01 2.43 -6.97
CA LYS A 425 -20.31 1.74 -8.06
C LYS A 425 -18.81 1.87 -7.80
N GLY A 426 -18.03 0.95 -8.36
CA GLY A 426 -16.56 1.05 -8.38
C GLY A 426 -15.82 -0.12 -7.75
N GLY A 427 -16.51 -1.04 -7.06
CA GLY A 427 -15.90 -2.24 -6.49
C GLY A 427 -14.66 -1.92 -5.66
N ILE A 428 -13.62 -2.73 -5.81
CA ILE A 428 -12.36 -2.63 -5.05
C ILE A 428 -11.60 -1.30 -5.30
N GLU A 429 -11.77 -0.65 -6.45
CA GLU A 429 -11.15 0.67 -6.74
C GLU A 429 -11.73 1.77 -5.85
N ALA A 430 -13.05 1.74 -5.63
CA ALA A 430 -13.69 2.68 -4.71
C ALA A 430 -13.31 2.41 -3.25
N VAL A 431 -13.04 1.16 -2.88
CA VAL A 431 -12.48 0.81 -1.56
C VAL A 431 -11.09 1.44 -1.39
N LEU A 432 -10.24 1.37 -2.42
CA LEU A 432 -8.88 1.92 -2.39
C LEU A 432 -8.84 3.45 -2.30
N GLN A 433 -9.81 4.14 -2.89
CA GLN A 433 -9.94 5.60 -2.76
C GLN A 433 -10.19 6.04 -1.31
N ARG A 434 -10.78 5.16 -0.50
CA ARG A 434 -11.12 5.40 0.91
C ARG A 434 -10.11 4.82 1.89
N PHE A 435 -8.97 4.32 1.40
CA PHE A 435 -7.93 3.65 2.20
C PHE A 435 -7.47 4.45 3.42
N TYR A 436 -7.34 5.77 3.27
CA TYR A 436 -6.88 6.67 4.32
C TYR A 436 -7.97 7.10 5.33
N GLU A 437 -9.26 6.92 5.03
CA GLU A 437 -10.35 7.51 5.84
C GLU A 437 -10.47 6.95 7.27
N VAL A 438 -9.84 5.81 7.50
CA VAL A 438 -9.88 5.08 8.78
C VAL A 438 -8.63 5.31 9.62
N HIS A 439 -7.61 5.99 9.09
CA HIS A 439 -6.38 6.28 9.79
C HIS A 439 -6.37 7.71 10.32
N ASP A 440 -5.85 7.89 11.53
CA ASP A 440 -5.61 9.20 12.12
C ASP A 440 -4.10 9.40 12.27
N HIS A 441 -3.49 10.03 11.26
CA HIS A 441 -2.08 10.35 11.25
C HIS A 441 -1.85 11.73 10.63
N SER A 442 -0.86 12.45 11.15
CA SER A 442 -0.45 13.74 10.59
C SER A 442 0.26 13.55 9.24
N PRO A 443 0.04 14.41 8.24
CA PRO A 443 0.79 14.37 6.99
C PRO A 443 2.31 14.42 7.22
N GLY A 444 3.06 13.54 6.55
CA GLY A 444 4.51 13.39 6.69
C GLY A 444 4.98 12.62 7.92
N SER A 445 4.07 12.13 8.77
CA SER A 445 4.42 11.23 9.88
C SER A 445 4.93 9.88 9.38
N ALA A 446 5.57 9.10 10.26
CA ALA A 446 6.00 7.74 9.92
C ALA A 446 4.80 6.86 9.54
N GLU A 447 3.68 7.01 10.24
CA GLU A 447 2.42 6.33 9.95
C GLU A 447 1.85 6.75 8.59
N ASP A 448 1.85 8.04 8.25
CA ASP A 448 1.40 8.54 6.94
C ASP A 448 2.22 7.95 5.80
N ILE A 449 3.56 7.94 5.95
CA ILE A 449 4.48 7.34 4.98
C ILE A 449 4.20 5.84 4.81
N GLN A 450 4.00 5.10 5.91
CA GLN A 450 3.65 3.68 5.85
C GLN A 450 2.32 3.45 5.14
N CYS A 451 1.31 4.26 5.45
CA CYS A 451 0.00 4.18 4.83
C CYS A 451 0.07 4.46 3.32
N MET A 452 0.87 5.45 2.91
CA MET A 452 1.13 5.76 1.50
C MET A 452 1.79 4.60 0.76
N PHE A 453 2.82 3.98 1.36
CA PHE A 453 3.49 2.83 0.76
C PHE A 453 2.56 1.63 0.64
N ALA A 454 1.77 1.34 1.68
CA ALA A 454 0.79 0.25 1.67
C ALA A 454 -0.29 0.47 0.62
N ARG A 455 -0.85 1.68 0.51
CA ARG A 455 -1.85 2.02 -0.51
C ARG A 455 -1.29 1.84 -1.92
N ARG A 456 -0.07 2.35 -2.19
CA ARG A 456 0.59 2.17 -3.49
C ARG A 456 0.87 0.69 -3.80
N ALA A 457 1.22 -0.11 -2.80
CA ALA A 457 1.36 -1.55 -2.99
C ALA A 457 0.02 -2.20 -3.40
N CYS A 458 -1.09 -1.77 -2.80
CA CYS A 458 -2.43 -2.23 -3.19
C CYS A 458 -2.82 -1.78 -4.60
N GLU A 459 -2.51 -0.53 -4.99
CA GLU A 459 -2.68 -0.03 -6.37
C GLU A 459 -1.97 -0.93 -7.37
N ASN A 460 -0.70 -1.26 -7.13
CA ASN A 460 0.08 -2.13 -8.01
C ASN A 460 -0.53 -3.55 -8.12
N ILE A 461 -0.99 -4.14 -7.00
CA ILE A 461 -1.63 -5.47 -7.00
C ILE A 461 -2.88 -5.47 -7.88
N MET A 462 -3.67 -4.39 -7.81
CA MET A 462 -4.87 -4.24 -8.63
C MET A 462 -4.55 -4.10 -10.12
N GLU A 463 -3.58 -3.26 -10.48
CA GLU A 463 -3.13 -3.09 -11.87
C GLU A 463 -2.59 -4.42 -12.46
N GLU A 464 -1.81 -5.17 -11.67
CA GLU A 464 -1.31 -6.48 -12.08
C GLU A 464 -2.43 -7.49 -12.32
N SER A 465 -3.45 -7.49 -11.45
CA SER A 465 -4.60 -8.38 -11.55
C SER A 465 -5.45 -8.07 -12.78
N GLU A 466 -5.73 -6.78 -13.04
CA GLU A 466 -6.45 -6.34 -14.24
C GLU A 466 -5.70 -6.74 -15.51
N HIS A 467 -4.37 -6.56 -15.53
CA HIS A 467 -3.55 -6.97 -16.67
C HIS A 467 -3.59 -8.50 -16.90
N LEU A 468 -3.55 -9.30 -15.84
CA LEU A 468 -3.67 -10.76 -15.93
C LEU A 468 -5.04 -11.21 -16.44
N GLU A 469 -6.12 -10.57 -15.98
CA GLU A 469 -7.47 -10.83 -16.49
C GLU A 469 -7.62 -10.48 -17.96
N ASN A 470 -7.14 -9.30 -18.37
CA ASN A 470 -7.21 -8.83 -19.76
C ASN A 470 -6.41 -9.73 -20.70
N LYS A 471 -5.25 -10.22 -20.24
CA LYS A 471 -4.45 -11.22 -20.95
C LYS A 471 -5.19 -12.55 -21.08
N SER A 472 -5.89 -12.99 -20.04
CA SER A 472 -6.66 -14.25 -20.03
C SER A 472 -7.88 -14.18 -20.96
N LYS A 473 -8.64 -13.08 -20.91
CA LYS A 473 -9.77 -12.80 -21.83
C LYS A 473 -9.31 -12.73 -23.28
N SER A 474 -8.17 -12.07 -23.54
CA SER A 474 -7.56 -12.01 -24.87
C SER A 474 -7.12 -13.38 -25.40
N ALA A 475 -6.57 -14.24 -24.54
CA ALA A 475 -6.19 -15.61 -24.89
C ALA A 475 -7.42 -16.47 -25.22
N GLN A 476 -8.50 -16.38 -24.43
CA GLN A 476 -9.76 -17.07 -24.68
C GLN A 476 -10.44 -16.60 -25.98
N ASN A 477 -10.38 -15.31 -26.30
CA ASN A 477 -10.94 -14.80 -27.55
C ASN A 477 -10.12 -15.27 -28.77
N LYS A 478 -8.79 -15.36 -28.65
CA LYS A 478 -7.93 -15.92 -29.71
C LYS A 478 -8.18 -17.42 -29.93
N SER A 479 -8.39 -18.20 -28.87
CA SER A 479 -8.70 -19.63 -29.01
C SER A 479 -10.07 -19.88 -29.64
N LYS A 480 -11.11 -19.13 -29.24
CA LYS A 480 -12.44 -19.18 -29.86
C LYS A 480 -12.39 -18.80 -31.35
N LYS A 481 -11.61 -17.78 -31.71
CA LYS A 481 -11.45 -17.37 -33.12
C LYS A 481 -10.80 -18.47 -33.96
N ARG A 482 -9.73 -19.11 -33.47
CA ARG A 482 -9.09 -20.24 -34.17
C ARG A 482 -10.04 -21.43 -34.36
N ALA A 483 -10.85 -21.76 -33.36
CA ALA A 483 -11.83 -22.84 -33.47
C ALA A 483 -12.92 -22.56 -34.54
N LEU A 484 -13.34 -21.30 -34.67
CA LEU A 484 -14.29 -20.87 -35.71
C LEU A 484 -13.67 -20.90 -37.12
N ASP A 485 -12.41 -20.46 -37.26
CA ASP A 485 -11.68 -20.47 -38.53
C ASP A 485 -11.39 -21.92 -38.99
N GLU A 486 -11.13 -22.86 -38.08
CA GLU A 486 -10.93 -24.28 -38.40
C GLU A 486 -12.23 -25.00 -38.83
N CYS A 487 -13.38 -24.62 -38.27
CA CYS A 487 -14.68 -25.19 -38.68
C CYS A 487 -15.17 -24.67 -40.04
N SER A 488 -14.79 -23.46 -40.43
CA SER A 488 -15.23 -22.86 -41.70
C SER A 488 -14.42 -23.31 -42.93
N GLY A 489 -13.22 -23.90 -42.73
CA GLY A 489 -12.35 -24.40 -43.82
C GLY A 489 -12.71 -25.78 -44.41
N SER A 490 -13.66 -26.53 -43.83
CA SER A 490 -13.88 -27.94 -44.20
C SER A 490 -14.83 -28.18 -45.40
N LYS A 491 -15.39 -27.13 -46.03
CA LYS A 491 -16.33 -27.30 -47.17
C LYS A 491 -15.69 -27.44 -48.56
N ASN A 492 -14.36 -27.39 -48.71
CA ASN A 492 -13.70 -27.46 -50.03
C ASN A 492 -12.95 -28.77 -50.34
N ARG A 493 -13.09 -29.84 -49.55
CA ARG A 493 -12.49 -31.15 -49.85
C ARG A 493 -13.54 -32.18 -50.28
N LYS A 494 -13.95 -32.15 -51.55
CA LYS A 494 -14.35 -33.33 -52.36
C LYS A 494 -14.68 -32.94 -53.82
N LYS A 495 -13.63 -32.67 -54.61
CA LYS A 495 -13.61 -33.10 -56.03
C LYS A 495 -12.41 -34.03 -56.20
N LEU A 496 -12.54 -35.23 -55.64
CA LEU A 496 -11.64 -36.34 -55.93
C LEU A 496 -11.95 -36.80 -57.36
N LYS A 497 -11.08 -36.45 -58.31
CA LYS A 497 -11.11 -36.98 -59.68
C LYS A 497 -10.93 -38.51 -59.60
N ARG A 498 -11.95 -39.27 -59.99
CA ARG A 498 -11.82 -40.68 -60.39
C ARG A 498 -11.03 -40.71 -61.69
N ASN A 499 -9.75 -41.07 -61.64
CA ASN A 499 -9.03 -41.51 -62.84
C ASN A 499 -9.27 -43.02 -62.99
N GLY A 500 -9.86 -43.39 -64.12
CA GLY A 500 -10.07 -44.78 -64.51
C GLY A 500 -8.74 -45.47 -64.85
N GLN A 501 -8.51 -46.63 -64.25
CA GLN A 501 -7.61 -47.65 -64.77
C GLN A 501 -8.42 -48.49 -65.77
N GLN A 502 -8.09 -48.40 -67.05
CA GLN A 502 -8.47 -49.40 -68.05
C GLN A 502 -7.37 -50.46 -68.11
N HIS A 503 -7.76 -51.71 -67.87
CA HIS A 503 -7.01 -52.89 -68.28
C HIS A 503 -7.11 -53.04 -69.80
N GLY A 504 -5.98 -53.33 -70.45
CA GLY A 504 -5.89 -53.81 -71.82
C GLY A 504 -4.76 -54.84 -71.89
N THR A 505 -5.15 -56.04 -72.30
CA THR A 505 -4.41 -57.30 -72.55
C THR A 505 -3.15 -57.17 -73.38
#